data_AF-A0AA44ZFE5-F1
#
_entry.id   AF-A0AA44ZFE5-F1
#
_cell.length_a   1.000
_cell.length_b   1.000
_cell.length_c   1.000
_cell.angle_alpha   90.00
_cell.angle_beta   90.00
_cell.angle_gamma   90.00
#
_symmetry.space_group_name_H-M   'P 1'
#
loop_
_entity.id
_entity.type
_entity.pdbx_description
1 polymer ?
#
loop_
_entity_poly.entity_id
_entity_poly.type
_entity_poly.pdbx_seq_one_letter_code
_entity_poly.pdbx_strand_id
1 'polypeptide(L)'
;MPGRRVAMDDQRRIITTDRAGSIWAGITWCSLLLFIVAGIIGMMAQTMLPANLGYPQLHDSGVPTWLTWTVVGLDVVAFFIPPLVTTSCGRKAKRLGHPVRSAVQIAWATFAVVTVISFLLVFFG
;
A
#
# COMPACT_ATOMS: atom_id res chain seq x y z
N MET A 1 49.69 -10.83 -10.38
CA MET A 1 48.58 -11.80 -10.29
C MET A 1 47.24 -11.09 -10.54
N PRO A 2 46.79 -11.02 -11.81
CA PRO A 2 45.54 -10.34 -12.18
C PRO A 2 44.27 -11.06 -11.67
N GLY A 3 44.28 -12.39 -11.61
CA GLY A 3 43.11 -13.18 -11.20
C GLY A 3 42.65 -12.98 -9.75
N ARG A 4 43.53 -12.55 -8.84
CA ARG A 4 43.18 -12.30 -7.43
C ARG A 4 42.39 -10.99 -7.24
N ARG A 5 42.58 -10.00 -8.13
CA ARG A 5 41.81 -8.74 -8.08
C ARG A 5 40.39 -8.94 -8.62
N VAL A 6 40.26 -9.66 -9.73
CA VAL A 6 38.96 -10.00 -10.33
C VAL A 6 38.08 -10.77 -9.33
N ALA A 7 38.64 -11.77 -8.63
CA ALA A 7 37.90 -12.52 -7.60
C ALA A 7 37.47 -11.65 -6.40
N MET A 8 38.30 -10.69 -5.97
CA MET A 8 37.95 -9.76 -4.90
C MET A 8 36.85 -8.78 -5.32
N ASP A 9 36.90 -8.27 -6.55
CA ASP A 9 35.89 -7.36 -7.09
C ASP A 9 34.53 -8.06 -7.25
N ASP A 10 34.52 -9.32 -7.71
CA ASP A 10 33.31 -10.15 -7.78
C ASP A 10 32.73 -10.44 -6.38
N GLN A 11 33.57 -10.81 -5.42
CA GLN A 11 33.12 -11.05 -4.05
C GLN A 11 32.53 -9.78 -3.41
N ARG A 12 33.15 -8.61 -3.64
CA ARG A 12 32.62 -7.31 -3.18
C ARG A 12 31.29 -6.97 -3.87
N ARG A 13 31.14 -7.28 -5.15
CA ARG A 13 29.91 -7.08 -5.92
C ARG A 13 28.76 -7.97 -5.41
N ILE A 14 29.06 -9.22 -5.06
CA ILE A 14 28.09 -10.15 -4.48
C ILE A 14 27.63 -9.64 -3.10
N ILE A 15 28.55 -9.26 -2.22
CA ILE A 15 28.22 -8.74 -0.88
C ILE A 15 27.37 -7.45 -0.96
N THR A 16 27.69 -6.55 -1.90
CA THR A 16 26.94 -5.30 -2.07
C THR A 16 25.54 -5.53 -2.65
N THR A 17 25.40 -6.46 -3.59
CA THR A 17 24.10 -6.85 -4.18
C THR A 17 23.20 -7.51 -3.13
N ASP A 18 23.77 -8.36 -2.29
CA ASP A 18 23.03 -9.05 -1.21
C ASP A 18 22.52 -8.08 -0.14
N ARG A 19 23.38 -7.15 0.31
CA ARG A 19 22.96 -6.07 1.23
C ARG A 19 21.86 -5.20 0.63
N ALA A 20 21.98 -4.84 -0.64
CA ALA A 20 20.94 -4.07 -1.33
C ALA A 20 19.61 -4.85 -1.39
N GLY A 21 19.66 -6.15 -1.68
CA GLY A 21 18.48 -7.02 -1.69
C GLY A 21 17.76 -7.07 -0.35
N SER A 22 18.52 -7.26 0.74
CA SER A 22 17.99 -7.25 2.10
C SER A 22 17.31 -5.91 2.48
N ILE A 23 17.93 -4.78 2.10
CA ILE A 23 17.33 -3.46 2.32
C ILE A 23 16.01 -3.31 1.55
N TRP A 24 15.95 -3.72 0.29
CA TRP A 24 14.70 -3.67 -0.49
C TRP A 24 13.62 -4.60 0.06
N ALA A 25 14.01 -5.75 0.60
CA ALA A 25 13.08 -6.64 1.30
C ALA A 25 12.50 -5.96 2.55
N GLY A 26 13.35 -5.29 3.35
CA GLY A 26 12.92 -4.50 4.49
C GLY A 26 11.98 -3.35 4.10
N ILE A 27 12.32 -2.57 3.07
CA ILE A 27 11.47 -1.50 2.54
C ILE A 27 10.11 -2.04 2.09
N THR A 28 10.08 -3.23 1.48
CA THR A 28 8.82 -3.86 1.04
C THR A 28 7.91 -4.12 2.24
N TRP A 29 8.43 -4.60 3.37
CA TRP A 29 7.66 -4.75 4.60
C TRP A 29 7.24 -3.41 5.21
N CYS A 30 8.15 -2.45 5.30
CA CYS A 30 7.85 -1.12 5.82
C CYS A 30 6.79 -0.38 4.99
N SER A 31 6.69 -0.67 3.69
CA SER A 31 5.68 -0.06 2.82
C SER A 31 4.24 -0.41 3.23
N LEU A 32 4.01 -1.48 3.99
CA LEU A 32 2.69 -1.79 4.55
C LEU A 32 2.21 -0.73 5.54
N LEU A 33 3.12 0.05 6.13
CA LEU A 33 2.74 1.17 7.02
C LEU A 33 1.98 2.27 6.25
N LEU A 34 2.04 2.31 4.93
CA LEU A 34 1.23 3.23 4.12
C LEU A 34 -0.28 2.96 4.26
N PHE A 35 -0.69 1.76 4.67
CA PHE A 35 -2.09 1.48 4.99
C PHE A 35 -2.60 2.31 6.18
N ILE A 36 -1.73 2.67 7.13
CA ILE A 36 -2.09 3.56 8.25
C ILE A 36 -2.42 4.95 7.70
N VAL A 37 -1.57 5.47 6.81
CA VAL A 37 -1.78 6.77 6.17
C VAL A 37 -3.05 6.77 5.32
N ALA A 38 -3.27 5.71 4.54
CA ALA A 38 -4.49 5.54 3.75
C ALA A 38 -5.74 5.51 4.64
N GLY A 39 -5.69 4.81 5.78
CA GLY A 39 -6.78 4.77 6.75
C GLY A 39 -7.08 6.14 7.37
N ILE A 40 -6.07 6.93 7.72
CA ILE A 40 -6.26 8.29 8.22
C ILE A 40 -6.93 9.17 7.16
N ILE A 41 -6.47 9.11 5.91
CA ILE A 41 -7.08 9.85 4.80
C ILE A 41 -8.54 9.46 4.62
N GLY A 42 -8.86 8.17 4.70
CA GLY A 42 -10.24 7.71 4.58
C GLY A 42 -11.14 8.18 5.71
N MET A 43 -10.66 8.12 6.97
CA MET A 43 -11.37 8.67 8.11
C MET A 43 -11.62 10.17 7.96
N MET A 44 -10.65 10.92 7.44
CA MET A 44 -10.82 12.35 7.15
C MET A 44 -11.84 12.58 6.03
N ALA A 45 -11.83 11.78 4.95
CA ALA A 45 -12.79 11.90 3.86
C ALA A 45 -14.23 11.63 4.33
N GLN A 46 -14.42 10.62 5.18
CA GLN A 46 -15.73 10.25 5.74
C GLN A 46 -16.28 11.27 6.74
N THR A 47 -15.42 12.07 7.38
CA THR A 47 -15.83 13.05 8.41
C THR A 47 -15.89 14.47 7.87
N MET A 48 -14.84 14.92 7.17
CA MET A 48 -14.71 16.32 6.74
C MET A 48 -15.54 16.63 5.50
N LEU A 49 -15.63 15.70 4.54
CA LEU A 49 -16.39 15.95 3.31
C LEU A 49 -17.89 16.13 3.59
N PRO A 50 -18.55 15.27 4.40
CA PRO A 50 -19.94 15.48 4.79
C PRO A 50 -20.13 16.72 5.66
N ALA A 51 -19.26 16.93 6.65
CA ALA A 51 -19.36 18.08 7.54
C ALA A 51 -19.28 19.41 6.78
N ASN A 52 -18.41 19.51 5.78
CA ASN A 52 -18.29 20.70 4.92
C ASN A 52 -19.53 20.95 4.05
N LEU A 53 -20.36 19.92 3.84
CA LEU A 53 -21.62 20.01 3.08
C LEU A 53 -22.85 20.12 3.99
N GLY A 54 -22.65 20.25 5.31
CA GLY A 54 -23.72 20.40 6.29
C GLY A 54 -24.31 19.09 6.80
N TYR A 55 -23.71 17.94 6.45
CA TYR A 55 -24.14 16.63 6.93
C TYR A 55 -23.29 16.21 8.14
N PRO A 56 -23.90 15.87 9.29
CA PRO A 56 -23.16 15.48 10.48
C PRO A 56 -22.30 14.23 10.28
N GLN A 57 -22.80 13.27 9.50
CA GLN A 57 -22.13 12.01 9.18
C GLN A 57 -22.55 11.52 7.79
N LEU A 58 -21.70 10.70 7.15
CA LEU A 58 -21.93 10.19 5.80
C LEU A 58 -23.16 9.26 5.67
N HIS A 59 -23.56 8.57 6.73
CA HIS A 59 -24.69 7.62 6.74
C HIS A 59 -25.93 8.19 7.44
N ASP A 60 -25.99 9.51 7.62
CA ASP A 60 -27.14 10.15 8.26
C ASP A 60 -28.33 10.26 7.30
N SER A 61 -29.55 10.30 7.85
CA SER A 61 -30.76 10.35 7.02
C SER A 61 -30.80 11.65 6.20
N GLY A 62 -30.82 11.52 4.87
CA GLY A 62 -30.86 12.66 3.95
C GLY A 62 -29.53 13.00 3.27
N VAL A 63 -28.46 12.22 3.51
CA VAL A 63 -27.21 12.34 2.75
C VAL A 63 -27.43 11.91 1.28
N PRO A 64 -27.02 12.72 0.30
CA PRO A 64 -27.13 12.36 -1.10
C PRO A 64 -26.24 11.16 -1.44
N THR A 65 -26.78 10.20 -2.18
CA THR A 65 -26.07 8.98 -2.59
C THR A 65 -24.76 9.26 -3.33
N TRP A 66 -24.68 10.34 -4.11
CA TRP A 66 -23.45 10.73 -4.81
C TRP A 66 -22.29 11.06 -3.83
N LEU A 67 -22.60 11.58 -2.65
CA LEU A 67 -21.60 11.94 -1.64
C LEU A 67 -20.97 10.68 -1.05
N THR A 68 -21.79 9.69 -0.72
CA THR A 68 -21.35 8.35 -0.28
C THR A 68 -20.46 7.69 -1.32
N TRP A 69 -20.86 7.71 -2.60
CA TRP A 69 -20.03 7.19 -3.70
C TRP A 69 -18.69 7.91 -3.85
N THR A 70 -18.67 9.23 -3.64
CA THR A 70 -17.45 10.03 -3.74
C THR A 70 -16.46 9.65 -2.64
N VAL A 71 -16.93 9.50 -1.41
CA VAL A 71 -16.08 9.09 -0.28
C VAL A 71 -15.57 7.66 -0.46
N VAL A 72 -16.41 6.73 -0.88
CA VAL A 72 -15.99 5.35 -1.18
C VAL A 72 -14.97 5.32 -2.31
N GLY A 73 -15.16 6.13 -3.36
CA GLY A 73 -14.19 6.27 -4.43
C GLY A 73 -12.82 6.77 -3.92
N LEU A 74 -12.82 7.75 -3.03
CA LEU A 74 -11.60 8.27 -2.40
C LEU A 74 -10.91 7.20 -1.53
N ASP A 75 -11.68 6.44 -0.74
CA ASP A 75 -11.15 5.34 0.06
C ASP A 75 -10.48 4.28 -0.82
N VAL A 76 -11.16 3.82 -1.87
CA VAL A 76 -10.60 2.82 -2.79
C VAL A 76 -9.30 3.33 -3.42
N VAL A 77 -9.25 4.59 -3.86
CA VAL A 77 -8.03 5.18 -4.43
C VAL A 77 -6.92 5.28 -3.39
N ALA A 78 -7.21 5.73 -2.17
CA ALA A 78 -6.23 5.87 -1.10
C ALA A 78 -5.62 4.51 -0.72
N PHE A 79 -6.46 3.48 -0.61
CA PHE A 79 -6.05 2.12 -0.27
C PHE A 79 -5.43 1.35 -1.44
N PHE A 80 -5.54 1.85 -2.68
CA PHE A 80 -4.86 1.27 -3.84
C PHE A 80 -3.38 1.66 -3.95
N ILE A 81 -2.97 2.77 -3.34
CA ILE A 81 -1.57 3.24 -3.37
C ILE A 81 -0.61 2.26 -2.64
N PRO A 82 -0.89 1.83 -1.39
CA PRO A 82 -0.02 0.89 -0.67
C PRO A 82 0.33 -0.40 -1.45
N PRO A 83 -0.61 -1.18 -2.02
CA PRO A 83 -0.27 -2.40 -2.74
C PRO A 83 0.55 -2.15 -4.02
N LEU A 84 0.37 -1.01 -4.69
CA LEU A 84 1.23 -0.63 -5.82
C LEU A 84 2.67 -0.37 -5.36
N VAL A 85 2.85 0.38 -4.27
CA VAL A 85 4.16 0.67 -3.70
C VAL A 85 4.83 -0.63 -3.25
N THR A 86 4.13 -1.47 -2.47
CA THR A 86 4.64 -2.76 -2.00
C THR A 86 5.01 -3.68 -3.16
N THR A 87 4.22 -3.71 -4.24
CA THR A 87 4.54 -4.49 -5.45
C THR A 87 5.80 -3.97 -6.14
N SER A 88 5.96 -2.65 -6.24
CA SER A 88 7.15 -2.04 -6.86
C SER A 88 8.43 -2.36 -6.07
N CYS A 89 8.39 -2.23 -4.74
CA CYS A 89 9.48 -2.57 -3.84
C CYS A 89 9.80 -4.07 -3.90
N GLY A 90 8.78 -4.93 -3.85
CA GLY A 90 8.92 -6.38 -3.92
C GLY A 90 9.50 -6.87 -5.24
N ARG A 91 9.17 -6.23 -6.38
CA ARG A 91 9.81 -6.52 -7.68
C ARG A 91 11.30 -6.20 -7.65
N LYS A 92 11.71 -5.10 -7.00
CA LYS A 92 13.11 -4.72 -6.89
C LYS A 92 13.89 -5.67 -5.97
N ALA A 93 13.31 -6.05 -4.83
CA ALA A 93 13.89 -7.06 -3.93
C ALA A 93 14.05 -8.42 -4.64
N LYS A 94 13.03 -8.86 -5.38
CA LYS A 94 13.08 -10.10 -6.18
C LYS A 94 14.19 -10.10 -7.22
N ARG A 95 14.41 -8.97 -7.92
CA ARG A 95 15.52 -8.83 -8.90
C ARG A 95 16.90 -8.99 -8.26
N LEU A 96 17.02 -8.74 -6.96
CA LEU A 96 18.27 -8.86 -6.20
C LEU A 96 18.38 -10.21 -5.46
N GLY A 97 17.46 -11.16 -5.69
CA GLY A 97 17.50 -12.49 -5.08
C GLY A 97 16.74 -12.62 -3.75
N HIS A 98 16.04 -11.57 -3.31
CA HIS A 98 15.32 -11.53 -2.02
C HIS A 98 13.80 -11.43 -2.25
N PRO A 99 13.09 -12.53 -2.57
CA PRO A 99 11.67 -12.49 -2.87
C PRO A 99 10.83 -12.29 -1.60
N VAL A 100 10.02 -11.24 -1.58
CA VAL A 100 9.08 -10.89 -0.49
C VAL A 100 7.62 -11.03 -0.96
N ARG A 101 7.25 -12.24 -1.42
CA ARG A 101 5.92 -12.49 -1.99
C ARG A 101 4.79 -12.35 -0.96
N SER A 102 5.04 -12.73 0.29
CA SER A 102 4.08 -12.64 1.39
C SER A 102 3.65 -11.20 1.66
N ALA A 103 4.59 -10.26 1.77
CA ALA A 103 4.29 -8.84 1.97
C ALA A 103 3.40 -8.26 0.84
N VAL A 104 3.72 -8.60 -0.41
CA VAL A 104 2.90 -8.19 -1.57
C VAL A 104 1.50 -8.79 -1.51
N GLN A 105 1.38 -10.07 -1.16
CA GLN A 105 0.07 -10.73 -1.00
C GLN A 105 -0.76 -10.10 0.12
N ILE A 106 -0.15 -9.79 1.26
CA ILE A 106 -0.80 -9.10 2.37
C ILE A 106 -1.34 -7.76 1.90
N ALA A 107 -0.53 -6.95 1.19
CA ALA A 107 -0.98 -5.65 0.70
C ALA A 107 -2.20 -5.75 -0.22
N TRP A 108 -2.17 -6.67 -1.20
CA TRP A 108 -3.30 -6.87 -2.11
C TRP A 108 -4.53 -7.45 -1.41
N ALA A 109 -4.34 -8.34 -0.44
CA ALA A 109 -5.43 -8.89 0.36
C ALA A 109 -6.09 -7.80 1.22
N THR A 110 -5.31 -6.96 1.89
CA THR A 110 -5.81 -5.82 2.67
C THR A 110 -6.61 -4.87 1.79
N PHE A 111 -6.09 -4.50 0.61
CA PHE A 111 -6.83 -3.66 -0.34
C PHE A 111 -8.15 -4.29 -0.78
N ALA A 112 -8.14 -5.59 -1.14
CA ALA A 112 -9.35 -6.29 -1.55
C ALA A 112 -10.40 -6.32 -0.43
N VAL A 113 -9.99 -6.63 0.80
CA VAL A 113 -10.88 -6.64 1.98
C VAL A 113 -11.48 -5.27 2.22
N VAL A 114 -10.67 -4.22 2.26
CA VAL A 114 -11.16 -2.84 2.48
C VAL A 114 -12.13 -2.44 1.37
N THR A 115 -11.79 -2.71 0.12
CA THR A 115 -12.66 -2.39 -1.03
C THR A 115 -14.01 -3.09 -0.89
N VAL A 116 -14.02 -4.40 -0.62
CA VAL A 116 -15.27 -5.17 -0.44
C VAL A 116 -16.09 -4.61 0.72
N ILE A 117 -15.48 -4.32 1.87
CA ILE A 117 -16.18 -3.72 3.01
C ILE A 117 -16.77 -2.36 2.64
N SER A 118 -16.01 -1.49 1.99
CA SER A 118 -16.49 -0.16 1.56
C SER A 118 -17.70 -0.28 0.63
N PHE A 119 -17.68 -1.20 -0.34
CA PHE A 119 -18.85 -1.44 -1.20
C PHE A 119 -20.04 -2.01 -0.42
N LEU A 120 -19.82 -2.98 0.47
CA LEU A 120 -20.89 -3.55 1.29
C LEU A 120 -21.57 -2.47 2.15
N LEU A 121 -20.80 -1.55 2.73
CA LEU A 121 -21.35 -0.44 3.51
C LEU A 121 -22.22 0.49 2.67
N VAL A 122 -21.93 0.68 1.38
CA VAL A 122 -22.77 1.49 0.47
C VAL A 122 -24.12 0.81 0.19
N PHE A 123 -24.15 -0.52 0.10
CA PHE A 123 -25.37 -1.26 -0.26
C PHE A 123 -26.23 -1.67 0.93
N PHE A 124 -25.62 -1.82 2.12
CA PHE A 124 -26.29 -2.33 3.32
C PHE A 124 -26.30 -1.34 4.50
N GLY A 125 -25.62 -0.19 4.38
CA GLY A 125 -25.64 0.91 5.36
C GLY A 125 -26.59 2.01 4.93
#